data_AF-A0A3D9FYN1-F1
#
_entry.id   AF-A0A3D9FYN1-F1
#
_cell.length_a   1.000
_cell.length_b   1.000
_cell.length_c   1.000
_cell.angle_alpha   90.00
_cell.angle_beta   90.00
_cell.angle_gamma   90.00
#
_symmetry.space_group_name_H-M   'P 1'
#
loop_
_entity.id
_entity.type
_entity.pdbx_description
1 polymer ?
#
loop_
_entity_poly.entity_id
_entity_poly.type
_entity_poly.pdbx_seq_one_letter_code
_entity_poly.pdbx_strand_id
1 'polypeptide(L)'
;MKKIMALCFIVTNCLFVQAQTYKEWVRKADSCYKAENYKMSVSYYDKAFKIEEKDYRDLYNAGCSASMAKENKKAFKWLNLSIDNGYENITHIKIDDDLKPLHSDKKWNKTIEKLQKKLQLIGVNYDKVLEKELAEIYTDDQEIRGEFMNVYRASKPDKKKIDSIGKIMERKDSINLVKVMKILDEKGWVGKNTVGTQGNQTLFLVIQHSDLKCQQKYLPMMREAVKIGNANPANLAYLEDRVALREGKKQIYGSQSSKNKKTNKICIAPMIDPDNVDKRRAEVGLGTMAEYAAKMNIEWNLDEYKKELAETEKLENSKP
;
A
#
# COMPACT_ATOMS: atom_id res chain seq x y z
N MET A 1 -36.80 -33.60 -61.14
CA MET A 1 -37.10 -33.64 -59.69
C MET A 1 -35.80 -33.46 -58.91
N LYS A 2 -35.81 -32.55 -57.94
CA LYS A 2 -34.66 -31.83 -57.36
C LYS A 2 -33.74 -32.73 -56.51
N LYS A 3 -32.42 -32.60 -56.70
CA LYS A 3 -31.39 -33.14 -55.81
C LYS A 3 -31.34 -32.28 -54.54
N ILE A 4 -31.56 -32.88 -53.38
CA ILE A 4 -31.40 -32.23 -52.07
C ILE A 4 -29.95 -32.45 -51.63
N MET A 5 -29.18 -31.37 -51.58
CA MET A 5 -27.81 -31.36 -51.07
C MET A 5 -27.89 -30.99 -49.58
N ALA A 6 -27.60 -31.95 -48.71
CA ALA A 6 -27.52 -31.71 -47.27
C ALA A 6 -26.21 -31.00 -46.95
N LEU A 7 -26.31 -29.73 -46.52
CA LEU A 7 -25.18 -28.92 -46.09
C LEU A 7 -25.01 -29.10 -44.57
N CYS A 8 -24.03 -29.90 -44.14
CA CYS A 8 -23.67 -30.01 -42.73
C CYS A 8 -22.92 -28.74 -42.29
N PHE A 9 -23.56 -27.89 -41.50
CA PHE A 9 -22.93 -26.79 -40.79
C PHE A 9 -22.15 -27.34 -39.59
N ILE A 10 -20.82 -27.38 -39.69
CA ILE A 10 -19.95 -27.62 -38.53
C ILE A 10 -19.86 -26.30 -37.77
N VAL A 11 -20.58 -26.21 -36.64
CA VAL A 11 -20.43 -25.10 -35.69
C VAL A 11 -19.18 -25.37 -34.86
N THR A 12 -18.07 -24.76 -35.24
CA THR A 12 -16.85 -24.73 -34.45
C THR A 12 -17.10 -23.87 -33.21
N ASN A 13 -17.34 -24.53 -32.07
CA ASN A 13 -17.30 -23.89 -30.75
C ASN A 13 -15.86 -23.44 -30.47
N CYS A 14 -15.52 -22.20 -30.80
CA CYS A 14 -14.36 -21.54 -30.24
C CYS A 14 -14.61 -21.31 -28.75
N LEU A 15 -14.19 -22.26 -27.92
CA LEU A 15 -13.98 -22.01 -26.51
C LEU A 15 -12.90 -20.92 -26.41
N PHE A 16 -13.31 -19.70 -26.12
CA PHE A 16 -12.40 -18.65 -25.68
C PHE A 16 -11.78 -19.12 -24.36
N VAL A 17 -10.59 -19.71 -24.42
CA VAL A 17 -9.73 -19.84 -23.26
C VAL A 17 -9.37 -18.41 -22.87
N GLN A 18 -10.04 -17.84 -21.88
CA GLN A 18 -9.55 -16.64 -21.22
C GLN A 18 -8.17 -16.98 -20.65
N ALA A 19 -7.12 -16.50 -21.32
CA ALA A 19 -5.77 -16.60 -20.82
C ALA A 19 -5.74 -15.85 -19.49
N GLN A 20 -5.59 -16.59 -18.39
CA GLN A 20 -5.57 -15.97 -17.08
C GLN A 20 -4.36 -15.04 -16.98
N THR A 21 -4.61 -13.80 -16.60
CA THR A 21 -3.57 -12.78 -16.58
C THR A 21 -2.66 -12.96 -15.37
N TYR A 22 -1.46 -12.39 -15.42
CA TYR A 22 -0.55 -12.32 -14.28
C TYR A 22 -1.26 -11.87 -12.99
N LYS A 23 -2.02 -10.76 -13.08
CA LYS A 23 -2.75 -10.18 -11.95
C LYS A 23 -3.84 -11.09 -11.39
N GLU A 24 -4.50 -11.88 -12.24
CA GLU A 24 -5.50 -12.84 -11.77
C GLU A 24 -4.88 -13.97 -10.96
N TRP A 25 -3.72 -14.47 -11.36
CA TRP A 25 -2.99 -15.47 -10.59
C TRP A 25 -2.48 -14.91 -9.26
N VAL A 26 -1.93 -13.69 -9.25
CA VAL A 26 -1.53 -13.00 -8.02
C VAL A 26 -2.72 -12.84 -7.07
N ARG A 27 -3.88 -12.37 -7.56
CA ARG A 27 -5.09 -12.23 -6.72
C ARG A 27 -5.56 -13.57 -6.11
N LYS A 28 -5.49 -14.66 -6.89
CA LYS A 28 -5.80 -16.00 -6.37
C LYS A 28 -4.80 -16.43 -5.31
N ALA A 29 -3.51 -16.13 -5.50
CA ALA A 29 -2.48 -16.41 -4.52
C ALA A 29 -2.74 -15.65 -3.21
N ASP A 30 -2.96 -14.34 -3.28
CA ASP A 30 -3.28 -13.47 -2.13
C ASP A 30 -4.55 -13.96 -1.40
N SER A 31 -5.58 -14.36 -2.14
CA SER A 31 -6.80 -14.92 -1.55
C SER A 31 -6.54 -16.23 -0.81
N CYS A 32 -5.70 -17.11 -1.36
CA CYS A 32 -5.32 -18.36 -0.69
C CYS A 32 -4.46 -18.10 0.54
N TYR A 33 -3.55 -17.13 0.48
CA TYR A 33 -2.74 -16.74 1.62
C TYR A 33 -3.63 -16.22 2.77
N LYS A 34 -4.61 -15.34 2.48
CA LYS A 34 -5.56 -14.85 3.49
C LYS A 34 -6.41 -15.95 4.12
N ALA A 35 -6.68 -17.02 3.38
CA ALA A 35 -7.37 -18.21 3.86
C ALA A 35 -6.42 -19.23 4.54
N GLU A 36 -5.18 -18.82 4.84
CA GLU A 36 -4.11 -19.65 5.42
C GLU A 36 -3.77 -20.91 4.59
N ASN A 37 -4.18 -20.94 3.31
CA ASN A 37 -3.86 -22.01 2.38
C ASN A 37 -2.56 -21.69 1.63
N TYR A 38 -1.46 -21.67 2.38
CA TYR A 38 -0.15 -21.23 1.89
C TYR A 38 0.37 -22.07 0.72
N LYS A 39 0.16 -23.39 0.72
CA LYS A 39 0.57 -24.27 -0.39
C LYS A 39 -0.15 -23.91 -1.69
N MET A 40 -1.46 -23.65 -1.61
CA MET A 40 -2.22 -23.22 -2.79
C MET A 40 -1.79 -21.82 -3.23
N SER A 41 -1.52 -20.90 -2.30
CA SER A 41 -0.95 -19.58 -2.59
C SER A 41 0.33 -19.69 -3.41
N VAL A 42 1.30 -20.49 -2.94
CA VAL A 42 2.56 -20.79 -3.64
C VAL A 42 2.30 -21.31 -5.05
N SER A 43 1.33 -22.23 -5.22
CA SER A 43 1.00 -22.78 -6.54
C SER A 43 0.45 -21.75 -7.52
N TYR A 44 -0.26 -20.73 -7.02
CA TYR A 44 -0.77 -19.64 -7.85
C TYR A 44 0.31 -18.61 -8.17
N TYR A 45 1.21 -18.30 -7.23
CA TYR A 45 2.41 -17.51 -7.56
C TYR A 45 3.31 -18.22 -8.59
N ASP A 46 3.48 -19.54 -8.50
CA ASP A 46 4.18 -20.33 -9.52
C ASP A 46 3.55 -20.17 -10.92
N LYS A 47 2.21 -20.03 -11.01
CA LYS A 47 1.51 -19.76 -12.28
C LYS A 47 1.68 -18.30 -12.72
N ALA A 48 1.64 -17.35 -11.81
CA ALA A 48 1.89 -15.93 -12.10
C ALA A 48 3.30 -15.74 -12.66
N PHE A 49 4.32 -16.30 -12.00
CA PHE A 49 5.72 -16.12 -12.37
C PHE A 49 6.15 -16.88 -13.62
N LYS A 50 5.31 -17.79 -14.16
CA LYS A 50 5.47 -18.31 -15.52
C LYS A 50 5.14 -17.28 -16.60
N ILE A 51 4.38 -16.24 -16.27
CA ILE A 51 4.03 -15.15 -17.18
C ILE A 51 5.07 -14.03 -17.04
N GLU A 52 5.32 -13.55 -15.82
CA GLU A 52 6.33 -12.53 -15.53
C GLU A 52 6.78 -12.59 -14.06
N GLU A 53 8.06 -12.34 -13.76
CA GLU A 53 8.63 -12.38 -12.40
C GLU A 53 9.44 -11.11 -12.04
N LYS A 54 8.83 -9.92 -12.21
CA LYS A 54 9.53 -8.64 -12.01
C LYS A 54 9.06 -7.80 -10.83
N ASP A 55 7.79 -7.87 -10.40
CA ASP A 55 7.32 -7.05 -9.29
C ASP A 55 7.92 -7.56 -7.97
N TYR A 56 8.79 -6.76 -7.37
CA TYR A 56 9.48 -7.13 -6.13
C TYR A 56 8.51 -7.38 -4.97
N ARG A 57 7.32 -6.76 -4.96
CA ARG A 57 6.30 -6.93 -3.90
C ARG A 57 5.64 -8.28 -4.04
N ASP A 58 5.26 -8.67 -5.26
CA ASP A 58 4.66 -9.99 -5.52
C ASP A 58 5.69 -11.10 -5.24
N LEU A 59 6.96 -10.89 -5.62
CA LEU A 59 8.06 -11.80 -5.27
C LEU A 59 8.28 -11.91 -3.75
N TYR A 60 8.19 -10.80 -3.01
CA TYR A 60 8.29 -10.80 -1.56
C TYR A 60 7.14 -11.59 -0.93
N ASN A 61 5.89 -11.29 -1.31
CA ASN A 61 4.69 -11.97 -0.81
C ASN A 61 4.69 -13.47 -1.13
N ALA A 62 5.20 -13.85 -2.30
CA ALA A 62 5.41 -15.24 -2.65
C ALA A 62 6.47 -15.90 -1.76
N GLY A 63 7.55 -15.19 -1.44
CA GLY A 63 8.55 -15.60 -0.45
C GLY A 63 7.94 -15.89 0.92
N CYS A 64 7.08 -14.99 1.41
CA CYS A 64 6.33 -15.17 2.65
C CYS A 64 5.39 -16.39 2.58
N SER A 65 4.60 -16.52 1.50
CA SER A 65 3.74 -17.69 1.26
C SER A 65 4.52 -19.00 1.27
N ALA A 66 5.69 -19.04 0.64
CA ALA A 66 6.56 -20.22 0.61
C ALA A 66 7.17 -20.53 1.98
N SER A 67 7.55 -19.52 2.75
CA SER A 67 8.01 -19.69 4.14
C SER A 67 6.93 -20.35 5.00
N MET A 68 5.70 -19.80 4.96
CA MET A 68 4.55 -20.34 5.68
C MET A 68 4.12 -21.73 5.21
N ALA A 69 4.34 -22.04 3.92
CA ALA A 69 4.14 -23.38 3.36
C ALA A 69 5.27 -24.38 3.68
N LYS A 70 6.32 -23.95 4.40
CA LYS A 70 7.56 -24.73 4.68
C LYS A 70 8.33 -25.13 3.41
N GLU A 71 8.20 -24.34 2.34
CA GLU A 71 8.94 -24.49 1.08
C GLU A 71 10.20 -23.60 1.06
N ASN A 72 11.09 -23.76 2.05
CA ASN A 72 12.22 -22.85 2.30
C ASN A 72 13.09 -22.58 1.06
N LYS A 73 13.31 -23.58 0.19
CA LYS A 73 14.08 -23.40 -1.06
C LYS A 73 13.42 -22.38 -1.99
N LYS A 74 12.09 -22.44 -2.17
CA LYS A 74 11.35 -21.47 -2.97
C LYS A 74 11.28 -20.12 -2.27
N ALA A 75 11.07 -20.11 -0.95
CA ALA A 75 11.05 -18.88 -0.16
C ALA A 75 12.34 -18.07 -0.38
N PHE A 76 13.51 -18.69 -0.20
CA PHE A 76 14.78 -18.01 -0.47
C PHE A 76 14.98 -17.62 -1.93
N LYS A 77 14.50 -18.41 -2.90
CA LYS A 77 14.57 -18.04 -4.33
C LYS A 77 13.83 -16.72 -4.56
N TRP A 78 12.57 -16.64 -4.15
CA TRP A 78 11.72 -15.47 -4.39
C TRP A 78 12.12 -14.26 -3.56
N LEU A 79 12.57 -14.42 -2.31
CA LEU A 79 13.12 -13.32 -1.51
C LEU A 79 14.38 -12.73 -2.15
N ASN A 80 15.30 -13.57 -2.64
CA ASN A 80 16.51 -13.09 -3.31
C ASN A 80 16.19 -12.39 -4.63
N LEU A 81 15.20 -12.88 -5.38
CA LEU A 81 14.73 -12.25 -6.62
C LEU A 81 14.00 -10.94 -6.33
N SER A 82 13.24 -10.85 -5.23
CA SER A 82 12.62 -9.61 -4.75
C SER A 82 13.68 -8.56 -4.43
N ILE A 83 14.75 -8.96 -3.72
CA ILE A 83 15.91 -8.08 -3.46
C ILE A 83 16.52 -7.61 -4.77
N ASP A 84 16.74 -8.49 -5.75
CA ASP A 84 17.30 -8.10 -7.06
C ASP A 84 16.40 -7.08 -7.77
N ASN A 85 15.07 -7.26 -7.70
CA ASN A 85 14.07 -6.43 -8.37
C ASN A 85 13.67 -5.15 -7.61
N GLY A 86 14.31 -4.83 -6.48
CA GLY A 86 14.14 -3.51 -5.84
C GLY A 86 13.56 -3.51 -4.43
N TYR A 87 13.47 -4.67 -3.76
CA TYR A 87 13.15 -4.66 -2.34
C TYR A 87 14.27 -4.01 -1.51
N GLU A 88 13.90 -3.06 -0.65
CA GLU A 88 14.84 -2.25 0.13
C GLU A 88 14.55 -2.24 1.64
N ASN A 89 13.40 -2.76 2.09
CA ASN A 89 12.96 -2.59 3.49
C ASN A 89 13.59 -3.62 4.44
N ILE A 90 14.84 -3.38 4.83
CA ILE A 90 15.60 -4.27 5.72
C ILE A 90 14.98 -4.44 7.13
N THR A 91 14.28 -3.42 7.63
CA THR A 91 13.64 -3.50 8.94
C THR A 91 12.46 -4.47 8.88
N HIS A 92 11.58 -4.32 7.88
CA HIS A 92 10.40 -5.16 7.72
C HIS A 92 10.77 -6.64 7.54
N ILE A 93 11.67 -6.97 6.60
CA ILE A 93 12.05 -8.37 6.34
C ILE A 93 12.57 -9.09 7.59
N LYS A 94 13.22 -8.39 8.52
CA LYS A 94 13.77 -8.98 9.75
C LYS A 94 12.76 -9.25 10.85
N ILE A 95 11.63 -8.55 10.83
CA ILE A 95 10.60 -8.65 11.88
C ILE A 95 9.32 -9.32 11.38
N ASP A 96 9.20 -9.53 10.07
CA ASP A 96 8.04 -10.16 9.45
C ASP A 96 7.82 -11.57 10.01
N ASP A 97 6.64 -11.77 10.62
CA ASP A 97 6.27 -13.02 11.28
C ASP A 97 6.27 -14.20 10.30
N ASP A 98 5.93 -13.95 9.04
CA ASP A 98 5.92 -14.97 7.99
C ASP A 98 7.30 -15.54 7.69
N LEU A 99 8.36 -14.78 7.99
CA LEU A 99 9.75 -15.14 7.69
C LEU A 99 10.50 -15.67 8.90
N LYS A 100 9.93 -15.58 10.11
CA LYS A 100 10.49 -16.20 11.33
C LYS A 100 10.91 -17.66 11.14
N PRO A 101 10.16 -18.53 10.44
CA PRO A 101 10.57 -19.91 10.18
C PRO A 101 11.91 -20.05 9.44
N LEU A 102 12.34 -19.02 8.70
CA LEU A 102 13.58 -19.01 7.94
C LEU A 102 14.80 -18.54 8.76
N HIS A 103 14.60 -17.84 9.87
CA HIS A 103 15.69 -17.15 10.60
C HIS A 103 16.81 -18.08 11.08
N SER A 104 16.51 -19.35 11.35
CA SER A 104 17.49 -20.35 11.77
C SER A 104 18.26 -21.00 10.63
N ASP A 105 17.82 -20.82 9.37
CA ASP A 105 18.51 -21.36 8.20
C ASP A 105 19.73 -20.49 7.84
N LYS A 106 20.87 -21.12 7.57
CA LYS A 106 22.10 -20.42 7.14
C LYS A 106 21.93 -19.51 5.92
N LYS A 107 20.95 -19.79 5.05
CA LYS A 107 20.62 -18.95 3.88
C LYS A 107 19.96 -17.63 4.26
N TRP A 108 19.39 -17.53 5.47
CA TRP A 108 18.83 -16.30 6.00
C TRP A 108 19.89 -15.21 6.08
N ASN A 109 20.98 -15.48 6.80
CA ASN A 109 22.09 -14.53 6.95
C ASN A 109 22.63 -14.10 5.58
N LYS A 110 22.77 -15.03 4.62
CA LYS A 110 23.19 -14.70 3.25
C LYS A 110 22.21 -13.78 2.51
N THR A 111 20.91 -13.99 2.68
CA THR A 111 19.87 -13.19 2.05
C THR A 111 19.84 -11.78 2.66
N ILE A 112 19.98 -11.67 3.97
CA ILE A 112 20.06 -10.38 4.68
C ILE A 112 21.35 -9.62 4.33
N GLU A 113 22.50 -10.30 4.28
CA GLU A 113 23.76 -9.70 3.86
C GLU A 113 23.68 -9.20 2.41
N LYS A 114 23.01 -9.92 1.51
CA LYS A 114 22.77 -9.47 0.14
C LYS A 114 21.99 -8.16 0.12
N LEU A 115 20.89 -8.07 0.87
CA LEU A 115 20.10 -6.85 0.98
C LEU A 115 20.93 -5.70 1.60
N GLN A 116 21.69 -5.97 2.67
CA GLN A 116 22.56 -4.97 3.30
C GLN A 116 23.59 -4.40 2.31
N LYS A 117 24.27 -5.26 1.55
CA LYS A 117 25.23 -4.83 0.53
C LYS A 117 24.56 -4.00 -0.55
N LYS A 118 23.38 -4.41 -1.03
CA LYS A 118 22.61 -3.63 -2.01
C LYS A 118 22.30 -2.23 -1.46
N LEU A 119 21.80 -2.14 -0.23
CA LEU A 119 21.46 -0.86 0.39
C LEU A 119 22.70 0.03 0.61
N GLN A 120 23.83 -0.54 0.99
CA GLN A 120 25.10 0.20 1.11
C GLN A 120 25.54 0.78 -0.23
N LEU A 121 25.42 0.02 -1.32
CA LEU A 121 25.77 0.47 -2.67
C LEU A 121 24.84 1.59 -3.16
N ILE A 122 23.53 1.45 -2.97
CA ILE A 122 22.56 2.49 -3.36
C ILE A 122 22.80 3.75 -2.52
N GLY A 123 23.07 3.58 -1.22
CA GLY A 123 23.20 4.68 -0.27
C GLY A 123 24.57 5.33 -0.18
N VAL A 124 25.53 5.00 -1.05
CA VAL A 124 26.92 5.51 -0.95
C VAL A 124 27.00 7.03 -1.00
N ASN A 125 26.10 7.68 -1.75
CA ASN A 125 26.08 9.13 -1.96
C ASN A 125 24.99 9.84 -1.14
N TYR A 126 24.37 9.16 -0.17
CA TYR A 126 23.33 9.77 0.66
C TYR A 126 23.92 10.82 1.61
N ASP A 127 23.11 11.82 1.95
CA ASP A 127 23.37 12.68 3.10
C ASP A 127 23.16 11.82 4.36
N LYS A 128 24.23 11.23 4.87
CA LYS A 128 24.18 10.29 6.00
C LYS A 128 23.67 10.92 7.29
N VAL A 129 23.86 12.23 7.45
CA VAL A 129 23.34 12.95 8.62
C VAL A 129 21.82 13.04 8.51
N LEU A 130 21.32 13.49 7.37
CA LEU A 130 19.89 13.62 7.13
C LEU A 130 19.17 12.27 7.03
N GLU A 131 19.79 11.26 6.42
CA GLU A 131 19.27 9.89 6.38
C GLU A 131 19.06 9.36 7.80
N LYS A 132 20.05 9.53 8.68
CA LYS A 132 19.95 9.10 10.08
C LYS A 132 18.86 9.88 10.83
N GLU A 133 18.81 11.20 10.68
CA GLU A 133 17.79 12.04 11.32
C GLU A 133 16.37 11.62 10.89
N LEU A 134 16.13 11.40 9.60
CA LEU A 134 14.84 10.95 9.08
C LEU A 134 14.51 9.50 9.47
N ALA A 135 15.51 8.65 9.69
CA ALA A 135 15.30 7.31 10.21
C ALA A 135 14.86 7.33 11.69
N GLU A 136 15.44 8.19 12.51
CA GLU A 136 15.02 8.38 13.91
C GLU A 136 13.60 8.93 13.99
N ILE A 137 13.26 9.94 13.17
CA ILE A 137 11.90 10.49 13.07
C ILE A 137 10.90 9.40 12.62
N TYR A 138 11.28 8.56 11.65
CA TYR A 138 10.44 7.45 11.20
C TYR A 138 10.11 6.49 12.34
N THR A 139 11.13 6.06 13.09
CA THR A 139 10.97 5.17 14.24
C THR A 139 10.07 5.80 15.29
N ASP A 140 10.30 7.06 15.64
CA ASP A 140 9.46 7.79 16.59
C ASP A 140 7.99 7.89 16.15
N ASP A 141 7.75 8.15 14.86
CA ASP A 141 6.40 8.25 14.28
C ASP A 141 5.70 6.89 14.19
N GLN A 142 6.40 5.83 13.78
CA GLN A 142 5.77 4.55 13.44
C GLN A 142 5.66 3.57 14.62
N GLU A 143 6.62 3.55 15.56
CA GLU A 143 6.58 2.60 16.70
C GLU A 143 5.35 2.81 17.58
N ILE A 144 5.08 4.07 17.96
CA ILE A 144 3.93 4.40 18.81
C ILE A 144 2.60 4.08 18.13
N ARG A 145 2.54 4.19 16.79
CA ARG A 145 1.38 3.80 15.98
C ARG A 145 1.22 2.28 15.97
N GLY A 146 2.32 1.52 15.91
CA GLY A 146 2.30 0.07 16.07
C GLY A 146 1.73 -0.35 17.44
N GLU A 147 2.21 0.27 18.52
CA GLU A 147 1.69 0.04 19.87
C GLU A 147 0.20 0.39 19.98
N PHE A 148 -0.20 1.55 19.44
CA PHE A 148 -1.59 1.98 19.39
C PHE A 148 -2.46 0.94 18.69
N MET A 149 -2.05 0.47 17.51
CA MET A 149 -2.81 -0.50 16.73
C MET A 149 -2.90 -1.87 17.42
N ASN A 150 -1.87 -2.29 18.14
CA ASN A 150 -1.88 -3.53 18.92
C ASN A 150 -2.94 -3.48 20.04
N VAL A 151 -3.03 -2.36 20.76
CA VAL A 151 -4.05 -2.18 21.81
C VAL A 151 -5.44 -2.01 21.18
N TYR A 152 -5.54 -1.22 20.11
CA TYR A 152 -6.80 -0.91 19.43
C TYR A 152 -7.47 -2.15 18.82
N ARG A 153 -6.67 -3.08 18.26
CA ARG A 153 -7.17 -4.32 17.62
C ARG A 153 -7.32 -5.50 18.57
N ALA A 154 -7.00 -5.34 19.86
CA ALA A 154 -7.21 -6.39 20.84
C ALA A 154 -8.70 -6.79 20.94
N SER A 155 -8.99 -8.04 21.30
CA SER A 155 -10.37 -8.52 21.45
C SER A 155 -11.17 -7.73 22.50
N LYS A 156 -10.48 -7.18 23.50
CA LYS A 156 -11.01 -6.27 24.52
C LYS A 156 -10.07 -5.07 24.68
N PRO A 157 -10.23 -4.01 23.87
CA PRO A 157 -9.35 -2.85 23.91
C PRO A 157 -9.47 -2.08 25.23
N ASP A 158 -8.34 -1.79 25.88
CA ASP A 158 -8.30 -0.95 27.08
C ASP A 158 -8.33 0.53 26.68
N LYS A 159 -9.48 1.17 26.90
CA LYS A 159 -9.70 2.59 26.56
C LYS A 159 -8.69 3.52 27.23
N LYS A 160 -8.30 3.28 28.49
CA LYS A 160 -7.35 4.15 29.19
C LYS A 160 -5.96 4.06 28.58
N LYS A 161 -5.56 2.87 28.13
CA LYS A 161 -4.30 2.68 27.40
C LYS A 161 -4.34 3.34 26.03
N ILE A 162 -5.45 3.20 25.29
CA ILE A 162 -5.65 3.88 24.00
C ILE A 162 -5.50 5.39 24.17
N ASP A 163 -6.18 5.99 25.17
CA ASP A 163 -6.10 7.43 25.42
C ASP A 163 -4.68 7.86 25.81
N SER A 164 -3.98 7.06 26.63
CA SER A 164 -2.62 7.36 27.08
C SER A 164 -1.61 7.29 25.92
N ILE A 165 -1.67 6.24 25.11
CA ILE A 165 -0.83 6.07 23.92
C ILE A 165 -1.16 7.17 22.90
N GLY A 166 -2.42 7.53 22.73
CA GLY A 166 -2.88 8.62 21.86
C GLY A 166 -2.20 9.95 22.21
N LYS A 167 -2.17 10.33 23.50
CA LYS A 167 -1.48 11.55 23.96
C LYS A 167 0.03 11.52 23.72
N ILE A 168 0.65 10.35 23.87
CA ILE A 168 2.08 10.17 23.57
C ILE A 168 2.32 10.33 22.06
N MET A 169 1.46 9.74 21.23
CA MET A 169 1.51 9.86 19.77
C MET A 169 1.35 11.31 19.33
N GLU A 170 0.37 12.04 19.85
CA GLU A 170 0.19 13.48 19.56
C GLU A 170 1.43 14.31 19.92
N ARG A 171 2.05 14.02 21.09
CA ARG A 171 3.29 14.68 21.49
C ARG A 171 4.44 14.36 20.51
N LYS A 172 4.63 13.08 20.15
CA LYS A 172 5.66 12.68 19.17
C LYS A 172 5.43 13.33 17.81
N ASP A 173 4.19 13.35 17.34
CA ASP A 173 3.79 13.99 16.08
C ASP A 173 4.17 15.47 16.08
N SER A 174 3.91 16.20 17.17
CA SER A 174 4.26 17.62 17.27
C SER A 174 5.76 17.89 17.21
N ILE A 175 6.59 17.05 17.86
CA ILE A 175 8.05 17.16 17.86
C ILE A 175 8.61 16.82 16.48
N ASN A 176 8.13 15.73 15.88
CA ASN A 176 8.54 15.28 14.56
C ASN A 176 8.16 16.30 13.48
N LEU A 177 6.98 16.91 13.60
CA LEU A 177 6.53 17.96 12.69
C LEU A 177 7.48 19.16 12.70
N VAL A 178 7.94 19.64 13.87
CA VAL A 178 8.92 20.74 13.94
C VAL A 178 10.21 20.40 13.21
N LYS A 179 10.74 19.18 13.38
CA LYS A 179 11.96 18.73 12.71
C LYS A 179 11.77 18.66 11.19
N VAL A 180 10.69 18.03 10.72
CA VAL A 180 10.40 17.89 9.29
C VAL A 180 10.11 19.23 8.64
N MET A 181 9.38 20.14 9.31
CA MET A 181 9.15 21.49 8.82
C MET A 181 10.46 22.24 8.58
N LYS A 182 11.42 22.14 9.51
CA LYS A 182 12.75 22.73 9.32
C LYS A 182 13.45 22.17 8.08
N ILE A 183 13.45 20.84 7.92
CA ILE A 183 14.06 20.18 6.76
C ILE A 183 13.40 20.66 5.46
N LEU A 184 12.07 20.69 5.39
CA LEU A 184 11.33 21.11 4.20
C LEU A 184 11.50 22.60 3.90
N ASP A 185 11.54 23.46 4.91
CA ASP A 185 11.70 24.90 4.75
C ASP A 185 13.13 25.27 4.31
N GLU A 186 14.15 24.54 4.74
CA GLU A 186 15.56 24.79 4.39
C GLU A 186 16.01 24.08 3.11
N LYS A 187 15.58 22.84 2.89
CA LYS A 187 16.09 21.94 1.84
C LYS A 187 15.06 21.56 0.78
N GLY A 188 13.78 21.93 0.97
CA GLY A 188 12.69 21.44 0.13
C GLY A 188 12.42 19.95 0.32
N TRP A 189 11.69 19.35 -0.62
CA TRP A 189 11.38 17.91 -0.58
C TRP A 189 12.56 17.08 -1.07
N VAL A 190 13.37 16.59 -0.12
CA VAL A 190 14.58 15.83 -0.41
C VAL A 190 14.22 14.44 -0.97
N GLY A 191 14.77 14.11 -2.15
CA GLY A 191 14.46 12.89 -2.89
C GLY A 191 15.08 11.62 -2.30
N LYS A 192 14.53 10.45 -2.67
CA LYS A 192 15.03 9.13 -2.22
C LYS A 192 16.51 8.87 -2.57
N ASN A 193 17.04 9.51 -3.61
CA ASN A 193 18.45 9.37 -3.99
C ASN A 193 19.40 10.10 -3.03
N THR A 194 18.87 10.91 -2.11
CA THR A 194 19.65 11.66 -1.11
C THR A 194 19.46 11.11 0.30
N VAL A 195 18.24 10.66 0.63
CA VAL A 195 17.88 10.22 2.00
C VAL A 195 17.33 8.79 2.07
N GLY A 196 17.41 8.05 0.98
CA GLY A 196 16.80 6.73 0.84
C GLY A 196 15.28 6.76 0.73
N THR A 197 14.71 5.61 0.36
CA THR A 197 13.25 5.43 0.24
C THR A 197 12.55 5.67 1.59
N GLN A 198 13.12 5.17 2.70
CA GLN A 198 12.55 5.38 4.04
C GLN A 198 12.57 6.86 4.42
N GLY A 199 13.70 7.57 4.26
CA GLY A 199 13.78 8.99 4.62
C GLY A 199 12.79 9.85 3.83
N ASN A 200 12.63 9.59 2.53
CA ASN A 200 11.62 10.28 1.72
C ASN A 200 10.18 9.96 2.17
N GLN A 201 9.92 8.71 2.58
CA GLN A 201 8.65 8.30 3.14
C GLN A 201 8.37 8.99 4.49
N THR A 202 9.38 9.18 5.34
CA THR A 202 9.26 9.91 6.61
C THR A 202 8.72 11.32 6.41
N LEU A 203 9.25 12.05 5.42
CA LEU A 203 8.78 13.41 5.09
C LEU A 203 7.28 13.41 4.82
N PHE A 204 6.81 12.46 3.99
CA PHE A 204 5.39 12.31 3.70
C PHE A 204 4.57 11.96 4.94
N LEU A 205 4.98 10.96 5.72
CA LEU A 205 4.20 10.47 6.86
C LEU A 205 3.96 11.57 7.90
N VAL A 206 5.00 12.32 8.25
CA VAL A 206 4.87 13.41 9.24
C VAL A 206 3.91 14.49 8.73
N ILE A 207 3.98 14.86 7.45
CA ILE A 207 3.03 15.82 6.85
C ILE A 207 1.61 15.23 6.78
N GLN A 208 1.46 13.96 6.39
CA GLN A 208 0.18 13.24 6.35
C GLN A 208 -0.53 13.22 7.71
N HIS A 209 0.24 13.13 8.80
CA HIS A 209 -0.28 13.10 10.17
C HIS A 209 -0.54 14.50 10.77
N SER A 210 0.04 15.55 10.18
CA SER A 210 -0.08 16.92 10.67
C SER A 210 -1.51 17.52 10.55
N ASP A 211 -1.69 18.70 11.12
CA ASP A 211 -2.91 19.48 10.97
C ASP A 211 -3.15 19.94 9.52
N LEU A 212 -4.38 20.38 9.23
CA LEU A 212 -4.75 20.79 7.88
C LEU A 212 -3.89 21.95 7.36
N LYS A 213 -3.50 22.90 8.22
CA LYS A 213 -2.73 24.07 7.83
C LYS A 213 -1.33 23.68 7.34
N CYS A 214 -0.67 22.76 8.04
CA CYS A 214 0.62 22.21 7.65
C CYS A 214 0.51 21.39 6.37
N GLN A 215 -0.53 20.55 6.23
CA GLN A 215 -0.78 19.81 5.00
C GLN A 215 -0.94 20.75 3.80
N GLN A 216 -1.74 21.81 3.93
CA GLN A 216 -1.92 22.81 2.89
C GLN A 216 -0.62 23.53 2.53
N LYS A 217 0.21 23.89 3.54
CA LYS A 217 1.51 24.55 3.33
C LYS A 217 2.44 23.72 2.44
N TYR A 218 2.58 22.42 2.72
CA TYR A 218 3.57 21.57 2.04
C TYR A 218 3.03 20.78 0.83
N LEU A 219 1.71 20.71 0.64
CA LEU A 219 1.12 20.01 -0.50
C LEU A 219 1.62 20.53 -1.87
N PRO A 220 1.73 21.85 -2.15
CA PRO A 220 2.32 22.33 -3.39
C PRO A 220 3.77 21.88 -3.59
N MET A 221 4.58 21.88 -2.54
CA MET A 221 5.97 21.40 -2.59
C MET A 221 6.03 19.91 -2.95
N MET A 222 5.15 19.10 -2.37
CA MET A 222 5.08 17.66 -2.68
C MET A 222 4.65 17.41 -4.14
N ARG A 223 3.74 18.23 -4.68
CA ARG A 223 3.35 18.16 -6.10
C ARG A 223 4.54 18.38 -7.02
N GLU A 224 5.35 19.42 -6.77
CA GLU A 224 6.56 19.65 -7.56
C GLU A 224 7.60 18.53 -7.37
N ALA A 225 7.74 18.01 -6.14
CA ALA A 225 8.62 16.89 -5.85
C ALA A 225 8.26 15.64 -6.65
N VAL A 226 6.97 15.33 -6.81
CA VAL A 226 6.52 14.21 -7.66
C VAL A 226 6.88 14.45 -9.13
N LYS A 227 6.68 15.66 -9.66
CA LYS A 227 7.00 15.97 -11.07
C LYS A 227 8.47 15.75 -11.40
N ILE A 228 9.37 16.04 -10.46
CA ILE A 228 10.83 15.84 -10.63
C ILE A 228 11.32 14.46 -10.13
N GLY A 229 10.42 13.56 -9.74
CA GLY A 229 10.77 12.20 -9.28
C GLY A 229 11.34 12.11 -7.86
N ASN A 230 11.26 13.18 -7.07
CA ASN A 230 11.72 13.24 -5.68
C ASN A 230 10.69 12.78 -4.66
N ALA A 231 9.43 12.53 -5.03
CA ALA A 231 8.40 11.98 -4.14
C ALA A 231 7.59 10.88 -4.84
N ASN A 232 7.03 9.96 -4.04
CA ASN A 232 6.17 8.90 -4.55
C ASN A 232 4.78 9.45 -4.95
N PRO A 233 4.31 9.26 -6.20
CA PRO A 233 2.99 9.71 -6.64
C PRO A 233 1.82 9.18 -5.79
N ALA A 234 1.90 7.94 -5.32
CA ALA A 234 0.87 7.34 -4.47
C ALA A 234 0.77 8.07 -3.11
N ASN A 235 1.91 8.49 -2.54
CA ASN A 235 1.94 9.28 -1.31
C ASN A 235 1.27 10.65 -1.52
N LEU A 236 1.51 11.29 -2.67
CA LEU A 236 0.83 12.54 -3.01
C LEU A 236 -0.69 12.34 -3.13
N ALA A 237 -1.14 11.27 -3.80
CA ALA A 237 -2.56 10.95 -3.90
C ALA A 237 -3.24 10.77 -2.52
N TYR A 238 -2.57 10.12 -1.56
CA TYR A 238 -3.06 10.00 -0.19
C TYR A 238 -3.18 11.36 0.53
N LEU A 239 -2.24 12.27 0.30
CA LEU A 239 -2.27 13.61 0.90
C LEU A 239 -3.34 14.49 0.26
N GLU A 240 -3.48 14.45 -1.08
CA GLU A 240 -4.50 15.20 -1.80
C GLU A 240 -5.91 14.82 -1.37
N ASP A 241 -6.21 13.52 -1.31
CA ASP A 241 -7.50 13.04 -0.85
C ASP A 241 -7.79 13.45 0.61
N ARG A 242 -6.77 13.38 1.47
CA ARG A 242 -6.90 13.77 2.89
C ARG A 242 -7.19 15.26 3.04
N VAL A 243 -6.46 16.10 2.32
CA VAL A 243 -6.66 17.56 2.33
C VAL A 243 -8.04 17.89 1.75
N ALA A 244 -8.42 17.28 0.62
CA ALA A 244 -9.72 17.51 0.01
C ALA A 244 -10.87 17.22 0.99
N LEU A 245 -10.88 16.07 1.65
CA LEU A 245 -11.92 15.72 2.61
C LEU A 245 -11.94 16.64 3.84
N ARG A 246 -10.76 17.04 4.34
CA ARG A 246 -10.65 17.99 5.46
C ARG A 246 -11.09 19.40 5.09
N GLU A 247 -11.06 19.76 3.81
CA GLU A 247 -11.63 20.99 3.24
C GLU A 247 -13.13 20.86 2.90
N GLY A 248 -13.76 19.73 3.21
CA GLY A 248 -15.17 19.47 2.86
C GLY A 248 -15.40 19.18 1.37
N LYS A 249 -14.34 18.90 0.61
CA LYS A 249 -14.39 18.51 -0.80
C LYS A 249 -14.40 16.98 -0.93
N LYS A 250 -14.77 16.49 -2.11
CA LYS A 250 -14.66 15.07 -2.45
C LYS A 250 -13.21 14.71 -2.77
N GLN A 251 -12.82 13.48 -2.43
CA GLN A 251 -11.50 12.96 -2.76
C GLN A 251 -11.37 12.59 -4.25
N ILE A 252 -10.14 12.49 -4.75
CA ILE A 252 -9.80 12.28 -6.18
C ILE A 252 -9.58 10.79 -6.47
N TYR A 253 -8.85 10.10 -5.58
CA TYR A 253 -8.38 8.74 -5.80
C TYR A 253 -9.10 7.69 -4.95
N GLY A 254 -10.01 8.08 -4.06
CA GLY A 254 -10.76 7.14 -3.23
C GLY A 254 -9.91 6.48 -2.13
N SER A 255 -8.83 7.12 -1.69
CA SER A 255 -7.84 6.56 -0.78
C SER A 255 -8.15 6.68 0.71
N GLN A 256 -9.23 7.39 1.07
CA GLN A 256 -9.66 7.61 2.44
C GLN A 256 -11.03 6.97 2.69
N SER A 257 -11.16 6.37 3.87
CA SER A 257 -12.44 5.86 4.38
C SER A 257 -13.02 6.82 5.42
N SER A 258 -14.33 6.70 5.64
CA SER A 258 -15.06 7.45 6.65
C SER A 258 -16.09 6.53 7.32
N LYS A 259 -16.60 6.96 8.47
CA LYS A 259 -17.71 6.25 9.12
C LYS A 259 -19.03 6.76 8.53
N ASN A 260 -19.83 5.85 7.99
CA ASN A 260 -21.17 6.18 7.52
C ASN A 260 -22.03 6.65 8.71
N LYS A 261 -22.61 7.85 8.60
CA LYS A 261 -23.37 8.49 9.69
C LYS A 261 -24.65 7.72 10.07
N LYS A 262 -25.26 6.99 9.12
CA LYS A 262 -26.49 6.20 9.34
C LYS A 262 -26.17 4.82 9.92
N THR A 263 -25.24 4.10 9.30
CA THR A 263 -24.99 2.68 9.64
C THR A 263 -23.87 2.47 10.65
N ASN A 264 -23.11 3.52 10.96
CA ASN A 264 -21.89 3.45 11.76
C ASN A 264 -20.80 2.51 11.20
N LYS A 265 -20.97 1.97 9.99
CA LYS A 265 -19.95 1.13 9.32
C LYS A 265 -18.89 1.99 8.65
N ILE A 266 -17.68 1.45 8.52
CA ILE A 266 -16.64 2.08 7.70
C ILE A 266 -17.00 1.93 6.23
N CYS A 267 -16.93 3.02 5.48
CA CYS A 267 -17.23 3.11 4.06
C CYS A 267 -16.18 3.96 3.36
N ILE A 268 -16.09 3.88 2.03
CA ILE A 268 -15.24 4.78 1.25
C ILE A 268 -15.81 6.19 1.33
N ALA A 269 -14.98 7.19 1.62
CA ALA A 269 -15.45 8.58 1.71
C ALA A 269 -15.86 9.12 0.31
N PRO A 270 -16.68 10.19 0.24
CA PRO A 270 -17.14 10.77 -1.02
C PRO A 270 -16.00 11.12 -1.99
N MET A 271 -16.10 10.69 -3.25
CA MET A 271 -15.09 10.92 -4.30
C MET A 271 -15.70 11.53 -5.56
N ILE A 272 -14.87 12.20 -6.36
CA ILE A 272 -15.23 12.64 -7.71
C ILE A 272 -15.19 11.45 -8.68
N ASP A 273 -16.10 11.45 -9.65
CA ASP A 273 -16.07 10.55 -10.82
C ASP A 273 -15.65 9.10 -10.47
N PRO A 274 -16.50 8.36 -9.74
CA PRO A 274 -16.19 7.02 -9.28
C PRO A 274 -16.08 6.01 -10.43
N ASP A 275 -16.67 6.28 -11.61
CA ASP A 275 -16.59 5.38 -12.77
C ASP A 275 -15.19 5.35 -13.40
N ASN A 276 -14.39 6.42 -13.26
CA ASN A 276 -13.01 6.46 -13.77
C ASN A 276 -11.93 6.47 -12.67
N VAL A 277 -12.28 6.22 -11.41
CA VAL A 277 -11.33 6.28 -10.29
C VAL A 277 -10.16 5.32 -10.48
N ASP A 278 -10.40 4.11 -10.98
CA ASP A 278 -9.34 3.11 -11.16
C ASP A 278 -8.32 3.51 -12.25
N LYS A 279 -8.72 4.33 -13.23
CA LYS A 279 -7.79 4.91 -14.21
C LYS A 279 -6.84 5.90 -13.53
N ARG A 280 -7.38 6.84 -12.76
CA ARG A 280 -6.58 7.81 -11.98
C ARG A 280 -5.67 7.12 -10.96
N ARG A 281 -6.17 6.08 -10.30
CA ARG A 281 -5.39 5.28 -9.33
C ARG A 281 -4.20 4.59 -10.02
N ALA A 282 -4.40 4.03 -11.21
CA ALA A 282 -3.33 3.40 -11.97
C ALA A 282 -2.22 4.39 -12.36
N GLU A 283 -2.57 5.63 -12.74
CA GLU A 283 -1.61 6.69 -13.11
C GLU A 283 -0.64 7.05 -11.97
N VAL A 284 -1.09 6.96 -10.72
CA VAL A 284 -0.27 7.24 -9.53
C VAL A 284 0.28 5.97 -8.84
N GLY A 285 0.11 4.80 -9.48
CA GLY A 285 0.63 3.52 -8.97
C GLY A 285 -0.17 2.92 -7.81
N LEU A 286 -1.42 3.35 -7.60
CA LEU A 286 -2.37 2.72 -6.67
C LEU A 286 -3.06 1.51 -7.32
N GLY A 287 -3.38 0.51 -6.51
CA GLY A 287 -4.24 -0.62 -6.93
C GLY A 287 -5.69 -0.19 -7.12
N THR A 288 -6.56 -1.07 -7.60
CA THR A 288 -8.00 -0.76 -7.81
C THR A 288 -8.74 -0.44 -6.51
N MET A 289 -9.92 0.18 -6.62
CA MET A 289 -10.82 0.39 -5.47
C MET A 289 -11.27 -0.93 -4.84
N ALA A 290 -11.51 -1.96 -5.65
CA ALA A 290 -11.85 -3.29 -5.15
C ALA A 290 -10.71 -3.88 -4.29
N GLU A 291 -9.46 -3.77 -4.75
CA GLU A 291 -8.29 -4.22 -3.98
C GLU A 291 -8.10 -3.42 -2.69
N TYR A 292 -8.32 -2.10 -2.74
CA TYR A 292 -8.26 -1.25 -1.55
C TYR A 292 -9.35 -1.58 -0.54
N ALA A 293 -10.61 -1.68 -0.98
CA ALA A 293 -11.74 -2.01 -0.12
C ALA A 293 -11.56 -3.37 0.55
N ALA A 294 -11.09 -4.38 -0.19
CA ALA A 294 -10.77 -5.69 0.36
C ALA A 294 -9.64 -5.65 1.42
N LYS A 295 -8.65 -4.75 1.28
CA LYS A 295 -7.60 -4.54 2.30
C LYS A 295 -8.14 -3.86 3.56
N MET A 296 -9.11 -2.97 3.38
CA MET A 296 -9.73 -2.21 4.48
C MET A 296 -10.93 -2.93 5.12
N ASN A 297 -11.29 -4.12 4.63
CA ASN A 297 -12.51 -4.85 5.00
C ASN A 297 -13.79 -3.99 4.82
N ILE A 298 -13.86 -3.32 3.68
CA ILE A 298 -15.00 -2.49 3.26
C ILE A 298 -15.70 -3.22 2.11
N GLU A 299 -17.02 -3.32 2.19
CA GLU A 299 -17.85 -3.81 1.10
C GLU A 299 -17.83 -2.78 -0.05
N TRP A 300 -17.52 -3.24 -1.26
CA TRP A 300 -17.37 -2.35 -2.41
C TRP A 300 -18.19 -2.83 -3.59
N ASN A 301 -19.16 -2.00 -3.96
CA ASN A 301 -19.94 -2.10 -5.17
C ASN A 301 -20.09 -0.68 -5.74
N LEU A 302 -19.67 -0.49 -7.00
CA LEU A 302 -19.66 0.84 -7.63
C LEU A 302 -21.07 1.43 -7.77
N ASP A 303 -22.06 0.61 -8.13
CA ASP A 303 -23.43 1.09 -8.35
C ASP A 303 -24.13 1.43 -7.02
N GLU A 304 -23.88 0.66 -5.97
CA GLU A 304 -24.35 0.98 -4.62
C GLU A 304 -23.68 2.25 -4.10
N TYR A 305 -22.35 2.37 -4.26
CA TYR A 305 -21.59 3.56 -3.86
C TYR A 305 -22.14 4.83 -4.53
N LYS A 306 -22.42 4.79 -5.84
CA LYS A 306 -23.00 5.93 -6.57
C LYS A 306 -24.37 6.34 -6.03
N LYS A 307 -25.22 5.36 -5.66
CA LYS A 307 -26.53 5.64 -5.04
C LYS A 307 -26.36 6.32 -3.68
N GLU A 308 -25.52 5.76 -2.81
CA GLU A 308 -25.24 6.31 -1.48
C GLU A 308 -24.64 7.72 -1.54
N LEU A 309 -23.73 7.96 -2.49
CA LEU A 309 -23.11 9.26 -2.72
C LEU A 309 -24.17 10.31 -3.10
N ALA A 310 -25.06 9.99 -4.04
CA ALA A 310 -26.13 10.90 -4.48
C ALA A 310 -27.14 11.20 -3.36
N GLU A 311 -27.46 10.22 -2.51
CA GLU A 311 -28.30 10.43 -1.32
C GLU A 311 -27.64 11.35 -0.30
N THR A 312 -26.35 11.14 -0.05
CA THR A 312 -25.58 11.93 0.92
C THR A 312 -25.51 13.39 0.48
N GLU A 313 -25.28 13.65 -0.81
CA GLU A 313 -25.26 14.99 -1.39
C GLU A 313 -26.62 15.69 -1.26
N LYS A 314 -27.73 14.98 -1.50
CA LYS A 314 -29.09 15.52 -1.29
C LYS A 314 -29.34 15.89 0.17
N LEU A 315 -28.80 15.12 1.12
CA LEU A 315 -28.95 15.38 2.56
C LEU A 315 -28.08 16.54 3.03
N GLU A 316 -26.89 16.75 2.45
CA GLU A 316 -26.04 17.89 2.78
C GLU A 316 -26.56 19.19 2.20
N ASN A 317 -27.11 19.16 0.98
CA ASN A 317 -27.73 20.32 0.33
C ASN A 317 -29.12 20.68 0.90
N SER A 318 -29.72 19.82 1.71
CA SER A 318 -31.03 20.08 2.36
C SER A 318 -30.90 20.50 3.83
N LYS A 319 -29.69 20.64 4.35
CA LYS A 319 -29.47 21.24 5.68
C LYS A 319 -29.64 22.77 5.59
N PRO A 320 -30.50 23.36 6.43
CA PRO A 320 -30.80 24.78 6.42
C PRO A 320 -29.61 25.66 6.81
#